data_AF-A0A0Q4UTU6-F1
#
_entry.id   AF-A0A0Q4UTU6-F1
#
_cell.length_a   1.000
_cell.length_b   1.000
_cell.length_c   1.000
_cell.angle_alpha   90.00
_cell.angle_beta   90.00
_cell.angle_gamma   90.00
#
_symmetry.space_group_name_H-M   'P 1'
#
loop_
_entity.id
_entity.type
_entity.pdbx_description
1 polymer ?
#
loop_
_entity_poly.entity_id
_entity_poly.type
_entity_poly.pdbx_seq_one_letter_code
_entity_poly.pdbx_strand_id
1 'polypeptide(L)'
;MAQNAQDRGLGGLFEALFSPARPAVEQQQAVPVPQFERRLPSIRREVSRPRPKIRYAALPKSEPLQLHIAERQTPISMSSGPMNALLKDPTLRPGDIVVLKDGARVFTGNEDKTHTVRDFEPVSRSASVDRKTKALLSMMIAPMGALPPDEVRKFMARLKKTAPASDQNSDAQVQTVSMRIITP
;
A
#
# COMPACT_ATOMS: atom_id res chain seq x y z
N MET A 1 33.54 -48.97 4.54
CA MET A 1 34.07 -47.70 5.11
C MET A 1 34.04 -46.66 3.99
N ALA A 2 32.97 -45.87 3.93
CA ALA A 2 32.87 -44.46 4.39
C ALA A 2 33.32 -43.49 3.27
N GLN A 3 32.41 -43.01 2.42
CA GLN A 3 31.64 -41.75 2.55
C GLN A 3 32.54 -40.52 2.79
N ASN A 4 32.57 -39.58 1.82
CA ASN A 4 32.17 -38.18 2.03
C ASN A 4 32.21 -37.40 0.71
N ALA A 5 31.01 -37.21 0.16
CA ALA A 5 30.69 -36.09 -0.72
C ALA A 5 30.26 -34.92 0.17
N GLN A 6 30.99 -33.82 0.15
CA GLN A 6 30.78 -32.50 0.83
C GLN A 6 32.08 -31.72 0.57
N ASP A 7 32.21 -30.51 0.02
CA ASP A 7 31.31 -29.36 -0.09
C ASP A 7 31.70 -28.52 -1.33
N ARG A 8 30.92 -28.64 -2.42
CA ARG A 8 30.76 -27.54 -3.40
C ARG A 8 29.51 -26.74 -3.06
N GLY A 9 29.37 -26.40 -1.78
CA GLY A 9 28.27 -25.59 -1.29
C GLY A 9 28.52 -24.13 -1.61
N LEU A 10 27.83 -23.60 -2.63
CA LEU A 10 27.35 -22.21 -2.85
C LEU A 10 28.30 -21.00 -2.64
N GLY A 11 29.45 -21.10 -1.98
CA GLY A 11 30.36 -20.01 -1.64
C GLY A 11 31.19 -19.52 -2.82
N GLY A 12 31.56 -20.40 -3.75
CA GLY A 12 32.35 -20.02 -4.93
C GLY A 12 31.56 -19.26 -6.01
N LEU A 13 30.24 -19.46 -6.08
CA LEU A 13 29.39 -18.74 -7.05
C LEU A 13 29.07 -17.33 -6.56
N PHE A 14 28.86 -17.17 -5.25
CA PHE A 14 28.57 -15.87 -4.65
C PHE A 14 29.80 -14.95 -4.73
N GLU A 15 31.01 -15.49 -4.57
CA GLU A 15 32.25 -14.74 -4.73
C GLU A 15 32.47 -14.24 -6.17
N ALA A 16 32.02 -14.99 -7.19
CA ALA A 16 32.14 -14.57 -8.59
C ALA A 16 31.14 -13.46 -9.00
N LEU A 17 29.95 -13.41 -8.37
CA LEU A 17 28.90 -12.42 -8.68
C LEU A 17 29.04 -11.11 -7.91
N PHE A 18 29.63 -11.15 -6.72
CA PHE A 18 29.71 -10.00 -5.82
C PHE A 18 31.14 -9.52 -5.51
N SER A 19 32.17 -10.14 -6.10
CA SER A 19 33.53 -9.58 -5.99
C SER A 19 33.63 -8.28 -6.79
N PRO A 20 34.09 -7.18 -6.17
CA PRO A 20 34.41 -5.97 -6.92
C PRO A 20 35.57 -6.30 -7.87
N ALA A 21 35.38 -6.04 -9.16
CA ALA A 21 36.42 -6.16 -10.16
C ALA A 21 37.64 -5.34 -9.71
N ARG A 22 38.69 -6.00 -9.24
CA ARG A 22 39.99 -5.36 -9.05
C ARG A 22 40.47 -4.94 -10.44
N PRO A 23 40.72 -3.64 -10.71
CA PRO A 23 41.44 -3.28 -11.91
C PRO A 23 42.81 -3.96 -11.82
N ALA A 24 43.13 -4.78 -12.82
CA ALA A 24 44.49 -5.25 -13.01
C ALA A 24 45.37 -4.01 -13.11
N VAL A 25 46.28 -3.85 -12.16
CA VAL A 25 47.34 -2.84 -12.27
C VAL A 25 48.29 -3.38 -13.33
N GLU A 26 48.00 -3.05 -14.58
CA GLU A 26 48.91 -3.26 -15.69
C GLU A 26 50.16 -2.41 -15.43
N GLN A 27 51.32 -3.07 -15.46
CA GLN A 27 52.62 -2.46 -15.25
C GLN A 27 52.82 -1.32 -16.25
N GLN A 28 52.93 -0.10 -15.73
CA GLN A 28 53.19 1.11 -16.49
C GLN A 28 54.57 1.03 -17.15
N GLN A 29 54.61 0.80 -18.46
CA GLN A 29 55.77 1.17 -19.28
C GLN A 29 55.76 2.69 -19.47
N ALA A 30 56.91 3.31 -19.16
CA ALA A 30 57.09 4.75 -19.27
C ALA A 30 57.07 5.19 -20.75
N VAL A 31 56.07 5.99 -21.12
CA VAL A 31 55.97 6.66 -22.42
C VAL A 31 56.47 8.10 -22.24
N PRO A 32 57.36 8.63 -23.10
CA PRO A 32 57.89 9.98 -22.94
C PRO A 32 56.79 11.02 -23.22
N VAL A 33 56.62 11.96 -22.29
CA VAL A 33 55.55 12.97 -22.28
C VAL A 33 55.97 14.17 -23.16
N PRO A 34 55.27 14.49 -24.26
CA PRO A 34 55.47 15.79 -24.92
C PRO A 34 54.84 16.89 -24.05
N GLN A 35 55.64 17.94 -23.78
CA GLN A 35 55.21 19.11 -23.02
C GLN A 35 54.22 19.94 -23.85
N PHE A 36 52.94 19.87 -23.52
CA PHE A 36 51.94 20.78 -24.07
C PHE A 36 51.92 22.08 -23.23
N GLU A 37 52.21 23.20 -23.87
CA GLU A 37 52.03 24.54 -23.30
C GLU A 37 50.58 24.71 -22.82
N ARG A 38 50.40 24.94 -21.52
CA ARG A 38 49.09 25.30 -20.95
C ARG A 38 48.76 26.74 -21.30
N ARG A 39 48.15 26.97 -22.47
CA ARG A 39 47.38 28.20 -22.71
C ARG A 39 46.10 28.14 -21.87
N LEU A 40 46.06 28.93 -20.80
CA LEU A 40 44.84 29.16 -20.02
C LEU A 40 43.79 29.83 -20.93
N PRO A 41 42.59 29.25 -21.09
CA PRO A 41 41.53 29.93 -21.81
C PRO A 41 41.01 31.07 -20.93
N SER A 42 41.18 32.30 -21.39
CA SER A 42 40.49 33.45 -20.80
C SER A 42 38.99 33.25 -21.02
N ILE A 43 38.24 32.95 -19.95
CA ILE A 43 36.77 32.93 -19.97
C ILE A 43 36.30 34.38 -20.11
N ARG A 44 36.20 34.84 -21.36
CA ARG A 44 35.58 36.13 -21.68
C ARG A 44 34.54 35.94 -22.79
N ARG A 45 33.31 35.71 -22.34
CA ARG A 45 32.06 36.36 -22.78
C ARG A 45 30.92 35.45 -22.33
N GLU A 46 30.18 35.92 -21.33
CA GLU A 46 28.81 35.49 -21.16
C GLU A 46 28.01 35.94 -22.39
N VAL A 47 28.03 35.10 -23.43
CA VAL A 47 27.04 35.19 -24.49
C VAL A 47 25.80 34.51 -23.93
N SER A 48 24.85 35.31 -23.45
CA SER A 48 23.49 34.89 -23.10
C SER A 48 22.95 34.01 -24.23
N ARG A 49 22.99 32.69 -24.06
CA ARG A 49 22.41 31.75 -25.02
C ARG A 49 20.89 31.97 -25.00
N PRO A 50 20.26 32.31 -26.13
CA PRO A 50 18.81 32.50 -26.16
C PRO A 50 18.15 31.16 -25.83
N ARG A 51 17.44 31.09 -24.69
CA ARG A 51 16.70 29.89 -24.30
C ARG A 51 15.54 29.67 -25.28
N PRO A 52 15.38 28.47 -25.84
CA PRO A 52 14.29 28.18 -26.76
C PRO A 52 12.96 28.35 -26.02
N LYS A 53 12.10 29.24 -26.52
CA LYS A 53 10.74 29.44 -26.00
C LYS A 53 9.86 28.33 -26.57
N ILE A 54 9.65 27.28 -25.79
CA ILE A 54 8.73 26.20 -26.13
C ILE A 54 7.30 26.76 -26.05
N ARG A 55 6.58 26.72 -27.16
CA ARG A 55 5.14 27.04 -27.22
C ARG A 55 4.39 25.73 -27.33
N TYR A 56 3.65 25.38 -26.28
CA TYR A 56 2.77 24.23 -26.31
C TYR A 56 1.53 24.53 -27.15
N ALA A 57 1.07 23.56 -27.93
CA ALA A 57 -0.22 23.64 -28.58
C ALA A 57 -1.32 23.58 -27.51
N ALA A 58 -2.36 24.40 -27.66
CA ALA A 58 -3.51 24.35 -26.79
C ALA A 58 -4.25 23.01 -26.98
N LEU A 59 -4.55 22.33 -25.88
CA LEU A 59 -5.40 21.13 -25.91
C LEU A 59 -6.80 21.54 -26.43
N PRO A 60 -7.43 20.74 -27.31
CA PRO A 60 -8.80 21.00 -27.74
C PRO A 60 -9.73 21.09 -26.52
N LYS A 61 -10.72 21.99 -26.60
CA LYS A 61 -11.72 22.16 -25.56
C LYS A 61 -12.48 20.84 -25.42
N SER A 62 -12.47 20.27 -24.21
CA SER A 62 -13.22 19.05 -23.93
C SER A 62 -14.71 19.30 -24.14
N GLU A 63 -15.36 18.44 -24.92
CA GLU A 63 -16.82 18.43 -25.06
C GLU A 63 -17.45 18.25 -23.67
N PRO A 64 -18.52 18.99 -23.34
CA PRO A 64 -19.20 18.83 -22.06
C PRO A 64 -19.72 17.41 -21.92
N LEU A 65 -19.26 16.72 -20.87
CA LEU A 65 -19.75 15.39 -20.50
C LEU A 65 -21.26 15.49 -20.27
N GLN A 66 -22.03 14.77 -21.09
CA GLN A 66 -23.47 14.61 -20.91
C GLN A 66 -23.71 13.73 -19.68
N LEU A 67 -23.73 14.34 -18.50
CA LEU A 67 -24.06 13.67 -17.27
C LEU A 67 -25.58 13.44 -17.24
N HIS A 68 -26.00 12.21 -17.55
CA HIS A 68 -27.36 11.76 -17.29
C HIS A 68 -27.53 11.59 -15.78
N ILE A 69 -27.91 12.69 -15.11
CA ILE A 69 -28.29 12.67 -13.71
C ILE A 69 -29.64 11.95 -13.64
N ALA A 70 -29.61 10.70 -13.21
CA ALA A 70 -30.82 9.92 -13.00
C ALA A 70 -31.76 10.61 -12.00
N GLU A 71 -33.05 10.29 -12.10
CA GLU A 71 -34.10 10.80 -11.23
C GLU A 71 -33.75 10.58 -9.74
N ARG A 72 -34.16 11.53 -8.89
CA ARG A 72 -33.84 11.50 -7.46
C ARG A 72 -34.38 10.22 -6.83
N GLN A 73 -33.49 9.42 -6.24
CA GLN A 73 -33.88 8.19 -5.54
C GLN A 73 -34.93 8.48 -4.47
N THR A 74 -35.99 7.67 -4.45
CA THR A 74 -37.01 7.71 -3.40
C THR A 74 -36.46 7.03 -2.13
N PRO A 75 -36.69 7.60 -0.94
CA PRO A 75 -36.21 7.00 0.29
C PRO A 75 -36.92 5.66 0.53
N ILE A 76 -36.14 4.61 0.76
CA ILE A 76 -36.66 3.26 1.01
C ILE A 76 -37.26 3.20 2.42
N SER A 77 -38.42 2.56 2.55
CA SER A 77 -39.06 2.36 3.86
C SER A 77 -38.32 1.29 4.68
N MET A 78 -37.72 1.71 5.80
CA MET A 78 -36.92 0.84 6.68
C MET A 78 -37.74 0.19 7.81
N SER A 79 -39.07 0.28 7.79
CA SER A 79 -39.94 -0.15 8.90
C SER A 79 -39.83 -1.64 9.26
N SER A 80 -39.55 -2.49 8.27
CA SER A 80 -39.39 -3.95 8.46
C SER A 80 -37.95 -4.37 8.78
N GLY A 81 -37.05 -3.40 9.00
CA GLY A 81 -35.62 -3.60 9.19
C GLY A 81 -34.81 -3.37 7.91
N PRO A 82 -33.53 -2.95 8.03
CA PRO A 82 -32.73 -2.50 6.89
C PRO A 82 -32.51 -3.61 5.86
N MET A 83 -32.24 -4.85 6.29
CA MET A 83 -32.04 -5.96 5.36
C MET A 83 -33.31 -6.29 4.57
N ASN A 84 -34.48 -6.29 5.22
CA ASN A 84 -35.75 -6.59 4.54
C ASN A 84 -36.16 -5.51 3.53
N ALA A 85 -35.78 -4.26 3.81
CA ALA A 85 -35.96 -3.15 2.89
C ALA A 85 -35.11 -3.33 1.62
N LEU A 86 -33.84 -3.69 1.78
CA LEU A 86 -32.90 -3.93 0.67
C LEU A 86 -33.26 -5.15 -0.16
N LEU A 87 -33.78 -6.21 0.45
CA LEU A 87 -34.24 -7.40 -0.29
C LEU A 87 -35.40 -7.11 -1.27
N LYS A 88 -36.12 -6.01 -1.05
CA LYS A 88 -37.27 -5.59 -1.86
C LYS A 88 -36.99 -4.35 -2.69
N ASP A 89 -35.76 -3.82 -2.64
CA ASP A 89 -35.39 -2.59 -3.34
C ASP A 89 -35.13 -2.89 -4.82
N PRO A 90 -36.00 -2.46 -5.76
CA PRO A 90 -35.83 -2.73 -7.18
C PRO A 90 -34.72 -1.90 -7.83
N THR A 91 -34.13 -0.95 -7.10
CA THR A 91 -33.09 -0.07 -7.64
C THR A 91 -31.68 -0.64 -7.50
N LEU A 92 -31.52 -1.75 -6.76
CA LEU A 92 -30.22 -2.38 -6.54
C LEU A 92 -29.71 -3.04 -7.83
N ARG A 93 -28.49 -2.67 -8.20
CA ARG A 93 -27.80 -3.22 -9.38
C ARG A 93 -26.55 -3.98 -9.00
N PRO A 94 -26.18 -5.04 -9.75
CA PRO A 94 -24.94 -5.77 -9.51
C PRO A 94 -23.74 -4.80 -9.46
N GLY A 95 -22.99 -4.86 -8.35
CA GLY A 95 -21.87 -3.96 -8.08
C GLY A 95 -22.15 -2.86 -7.07
N ASP A 96 -23.42 -2.59 -6.74
CA ASP A 96 -23.77 -1.63 -5.71
C ASP A 96 -23.27 -2.07 -4.34
N ILE A 97 -22.74 -1.12 -3.57
CA ILE A 97 -22.22 -1.37 -2.22
C ILE A 97 -23.25 -0.92 -1.20
N VAL A 98 -23.67 -1.85 -0.37
CA VAL A 98 -24.66 -1.65 0.69
C VAL A 98 -23.98 -1.71 2.05
N VAL A 99 -24.16 -0.68 2.85
CA VAL A 99 -23.61 -0.62 4.21
C VAL A 99 -24.65 -1.11 5.20
N LEU A 100 -24.35 -2.24 5.83
CA LEU A 100 -25.19 -2.89 6.82
C LEU A 100 -24.52 -2.84 8.20
N LYS A 101 -25.26 -3.24 9.24
CA LYS A 101 -24.74 -3.31 10.63
C LYS A 101 -23.52 -4.21 10.79
N ASP A 102 -23.38 -5.22 9.94
CA ASP A 102 -22.30 -6.19 9.95
C ASP A 102 -21.12 -5.78 9.06
N GLY A 103 -21.26 -4.70 8.29
CA GLY A 103 -20.24 -4.14 7.43
C GLY A 103 -20.76 -3.83 6.03
N ALA A 104 -19.85 -3.43 5.13
CA ALA A 104 -20.19 -3.30 3.72
C ALA A 104 -20.32 -4.66 3.03
N ARG A 105 -21.34 -4.76 2.18
CA ARG A 105 -21.57 -5.87 1.26
C ARG A 105 -21.77 -5.35 -0.16
N VAL A 106 -21.35 -6.11 -1.17
CA VAL A 106 -21.63 -5.87 -2.58
C VAL A 106 -22.84 -6.69 -2.98
N PHE A 107 -23.77 -6.07 -3.67
CA PHE A 107 -24.87 -6.77 -4.31
C PHE A 107 -24.38 -7.43 -5.60
N THR A 108 -24.56 -8.75 -5.72
CA THR A 108 -24.16 -9.57 -6.87
C THR A 108 -25.36 -10.28 -7.51
N GLY A 109 -26.57 -10.01 -7.03
CA GLY A 109 -27.80 -10.61 -7.52
C GLY A 109 -28.26 -10.02 -8.85
N ASN A 110 -29.28 -10.62 -9.44
CA ASN A 110 -29.87 -10.14 -10.68
C ASN A 110 -30.91 -9.04 -10.41
N GLU A 111 -30.98 -8.04 -11.30
CA GLU A 111 -31.92 -6.91 -11.21
C GLU A 111 -33.39 -7.35 -11.31
N ASP A 112 -33.70 -8.32 -12.19
CA ASP A 112 -35.08 -8.74 -12.48
C ASP A 112 -35.69 -9.73 -11.46
N LYS A 113 -34.90 -10.20 -10.49
CA LYS A 113 -35.32 -11.25 -9.54
C LYS A 113 -35.43 -10.69 -8.13
N THR A 114 -36.31 -11.29 -7.33
CA THR A 114 -36.36 -11.00 -5.90
C THR A 114 -35.00 -11.26 -5.27
N HIS A 115 -34.45 -10.23 -4.65
CA HIS A 115 -33.13 -10.29 -4.04
C HIS A 115 -33.16 -11.18 -2.80
N THR A 116 -32.09 -11.95 -2.61
CA THR A 116 -31.91 -12.85 -1.48
C THR A 116 -30.69 -12.43 -0.68
N VAL A 117 -30.60 -12.86 0.59
CA VAL A 117 -29.46 -12.55 1.46
C VAL A 117 -28.14 -13.10 0.90
N ARG A 118 -28.19 -14.14 0.06
CA ARG A 118 -27.02 -14.74 -0.58
C ARG A 118 -26.44 -13.87 -1.69
N ASP A 119 -27.24 -12.96 -2.23
CA ASP A 119 -26.82 -12.01 -3.26
C ASP A 119 -26.02 -10.84 -2.69
N PHE A 120 -25.82 -10.80 -1.36
CA PHE A 120 -25.03 -9.78 -0.68
C PHE A 120 -23.72 -10.38 -0.17
N GLU A 121 -22.67 -10.23 -0.99
CA GLU A 121 -21.34 -10.72 -0.68
C GLU A 121 -20.55 -9.70 0.17
N PRO A 122 -19.83 -10.11 1.22
CA PRO A 122 -18.93 -9.20 1.95
C PRO A 122 -17.89 -8.55 1.02
N VAL A 123 -17.68 -7.23 1.14
CA VAL A 123 -16.72 -6.48 0.30
C VAL A 123 -15.30 -7.05 0.39
N SER A 124 -14.92 -7.60 1.54
CA SER A 124 -13.61 -8.24 1.72
C SER A 124 -13.38 -9.39 0.74
N ARG A 125 -14.43 -10.16 0.40
CA ARG A 125 -14.37 -11.35 -0.47
C ARG A 125 -14.70 -11.04 -1.93
N SER A 126 -15.52 -10.03 -2.19
CA SER A 126 -15.98 -9.71 -3.54
C SER A 126 -14.84 -9.43 -4.52
N ALA A 127 -14.88 -10.06 -5.69
CA ALA A 127 -13.93 -9.81 -6.78
C ALA A 127 -14.21 -8.51 -7.54
N SER A 128 -15.42 -7.95 -7.40
CA SER A 128 -15.88 -6.76 -8.13
C SER A 128 -15.30 -5.45 -7.60
N VAL A 129 -14.60 -5.47 -6.46
CA VAL A 129 -14.07 -4.28 -5.79
C VAL A 129 -12.55 -4.37 -5.69
N ASP A 130 -11.86 -3.30 -6.08
CA ASP A 130 -10.41 -3.22 -5.97
C ASP A 130 -9.93 -3.21 -4.51
N ARG A 131 -8.74 -3.77 -4.25
CA ARG A 131 -8.12 -3.87 -2.92
C ARG A 131 -8.03 -2.52 -2.22
N LYS A 132 -7.74 -1.44 -2.94
CA LYS A 132 -7.67 -0.09 -2.37
C LYS A 132 -9.03 0.37 -1.86
N THR A 133 -10.08 0.15 -2.65
CA THR A 133 -11.46 0.49 -2.28
C THR A 133 -11.95 -0.35 -1.10
N LYS A 134 -11.61 -1.65 -1.05
CA LYS A 134 -11.91 -2.51 0.11
C LYS A 134 -11.31 -1.95 1.40
N ALA A 135 -10.05 -1.49 1.35
CA ALA A 135 -9.37 -0.90 2.51
C ALA A 135 -9.99 0.44 2.93
N LEU A 136 -10.38 1.28 1.97
CA LEU A 136 -11.03 2.55 2.26
C LEU A 136 -12.41 2.34 2.91
N LEU A 137 -13.21 1.42 2.39
CA LEU A 137 -14.52 1.08 2.95
C LEU A 137 -14.40 0.51 4.37
N SER A 138 -13.41 -0.34 4.62
CA SER A 138 -13.20 -0.85 5.98
C SER A 138 -12.81 0.26 6.95
N MET A 139 -12.02 1.25 6.54
CA MET A 139 -11.68 2.42 7.36
C MET A 139 -12.86 3.36 7.62
N MET A 140 -13.77 3.49 6.66
CA MET A 140 -14.96 4.35 6.81
C MET A 140 -16.04 3.72 7.69
N ILE A 141 -16.20 2.40 7.60
CA ILE A 141 -17.32 1.68 8.23
C ILE A 141 -16.93 1.08 9.58
N ALA A 142 -15.72 0.55 9.70
CA ALA A 142 -15.19 0.13 10.99
C ALA A 142 -14.39 1.29 11.59
N PRO A 143 -14.74 1.78 12.79
CA PRO A 143 -13.96 2.80 13.45
C PRO A 143 -12.63 2.19 13.91
N MET A 144 -11.61 2.21 13.05
CA MET A 144 -10.27 1.67 13.32
C MET A 144 -9.52 2.41 14.45
N GLY A 145 -10.16 3.39 15.11
CA GLY A 145 -9.67 4.09 16.31
C GLY A 145 -10.68 4.22 17.46
N ALA A 146 -11.86 3.62 17.36
CA ALA A 146 -12.88 3.69 18.41
C ALA A 146 -13.43 2.31 18.79
N LEU A 147 -12.56 1.29 18.87
CA LEU A 147 -12.92 0.17 19.76
C LEU A 147 -13.10 0.78 21.16
N PRO A 148 -14.26 0.59 21.80
CA PRO A 148 -14.43 0.96 23.19
C PRO A 148 -13.27 0.39 24.01
N PRO A 149 -12.73 1.11 25.02
CA PRO A 149 -11.59 0.64 25.80
C PRO A 149 -11.73 -0.81 26.28
N ASP A 150 -12.95 -1.25 26.54
CA ASP A 150 -13.29 -2.61 26.96
C ASP A 150 -13.08 -3.68 25.89
N GLU A 151 -13.34 -3.36 24.62
CA GLU A 151 -13.11 -4.30 23.52
C GLU A 151 -11.62 -4.41 23.19
N VAL A 152 -10.87 -3.31 23.29
CA VAL A 152 -9.40 -3.32 23.19
C VAL A 152 -8.80 -4.19 24.29
N ARG A 153 -9.26 -4.04 25.54
CA ARG A 153 -8.81 -4.87 26.67
C ARG A 153 -9.10 -6.35 26.44
N LYS A 154 -10.28 -6.70 25.93
CA LYS A 154 -10.64 -8.10 25.60
C LYS A 154 -9.80 -8.66 24.46
N PHE A 155 -9.54 -7.86 23.43
CA PHE A 155 -8.68 -8.25 22.31
C PHE A 155 -7.23 -8.47 22.76
N MET A 156 -6.69 -7.56 23.57
CA MET A 156 -5.35 -7.66 24.16
C MET A 156 -5.22 -8.85 25.14
N ALA A 157 -6.26 -9.13 25.92
CA ALA A 157 -6.30 -10.29 26.81
C ALA A 157 -6.29 -11.61 26.01
N ARG A 158 -7.00 -11.66 24.88
CA ARG A 158 -6.97 -12.83 23.98
C ARG A 158 -5.60 -13.00 23.34
N LEU A 159 -4.96 -11.91 22.90
CA LEU A 159 -3.62 -11.94 22.34
C LEU A 159 -2.57 -12.44 23.35
N LYS A 160 -2.68 -12.00 24.61
CA LYS A 160 -1.83 -12.50 25.72
C LYS A 160 -2.09 -13.98 26.04
N LYS A 161 -3.33 -14.46 25.92
CA LYS A 161 -3.70 -15.86 26.19
C LYS A 161 -3.23 -16.84 25.11
N THR A 162 -3.05 -16.36 23.87
CA THR A 162 -2.59 -17.18 22.74
C THR A 162 -1.09 -17.06 22.47
N ALA A 163 -0.36 -16.27 23.26
CA ALA A 163 1.10 -16.27 23.21
C ALA A 163 1.60 -17.59 23.83
N PRO A 164 2.41 -18.40 23.12
CA PRO A 164 3.04 -19.57 23.72
C PRO A 164 3.94 -19.11 24.86
N ALA A 165 3.93 -19.86 25.97
CA ALA A 165 4.85 -19.66 27.07
C ALA A 165 6.29 -19.80 26.55
N SER A 166 6.94 -18.66 26.28
CA SER A 166 8.40 -18.60 26.22
C SER A 166 8.90 -18.81 27.63
N ASP A 167 9.70 -19.85 27.79
CA ASP A 167 10.31 -20.28 29.04
C ASP A 167 10.85 -19.13 29.89
N GLN A 168 10.55 -19.26 31.17
CA GLN A 168 11.19 -18.59 32.29
C GLN A 168 12.70 -18.87 32.24
N ASN A 169 13.50 -17.89 31.84
CA ASN A 169 14.82 -17.58 32.38
C ASN A 169 15.52 -16.54 31.49
N SER A 170 15.23 -15.28 31.75
CA SER A 170 16.29 -14.27 31.75
C SER A 170 15.91 -13.19 32.75
N ASP A 171 16.73 -13.06 33.78
CA ASP A 171 16.83 -11.85 34.59
C ASP A 171 17.26 -10.69 33.68
N ALA A 172 16.32 -10.17 32.90
CA ALA A 172 16.45 -8.88 32.26
C ALA A 172 15.85 -7.87 33.24
N GLN A 173 16.72 -7.32 34.09
CA GLN A 173 16.43 -6.13 34.89
C GLN A 173 15.74 -5.10 33.99
N VAL A 174 14.44 -4.91 34.18
CA VAL A 174 13.71 -3.77 33.65
C VAL A 174 14.21 -2.57 34.44
N GLN A 175 15.28 -1.92 33.94
CA GLN A 175 15.65 -0.58 34.38
C GLN A 175 14.50 0.35 33.99
N THR A 176 13.56 0.52 34.91
CA THR A 176 12.65 1.65 34.89
C THR A 176 13.48 2.90 35.09
N VAL A 177 13.91 3.54 34.00
CA VAL A 177 14.45 4.90 34.05
C VAL A 177 13.28 5.80 34.48
N SER A 178 13.20 6.08 35.78
CA SER A 178 12.28 7.04 36.36
C SER A 178 12.65 8.43 35.82
N MET A 179 11.91 8.88 34.82
CA MET A 179 12.08 10.20 34.22
C MET A 179 11.52 11.27 35.20
N ARG A 180 12.38 12.18 35.69
CA ARG A 180 11.99 13.26 36.61
C ARG A 180 11.35 14.40 35.82
N ILE A 181 10.06 14.63 36.02
CA ILE A 181 9.34 15.77 35.46
C ILE A 181 9.42 16.92 36.47
N ILE A 182 10.02 18.03 36.05
CA ILE A 182 10.00 19.30 36.80
C ILE A 182 9.04 20.21 36.04
N THR A 183 7.97 20.63 36.70
CA THR A 183 7.03 21.63 36.16
C THR A 183 7.39 23.00 36.72
N PRO A 184 7.41 24.06 35.89
CA PRO A 184 7.49 25.44 36.37
C PRO A 184 6.21 25.86 37.10
#